data_AF-A0A954PGS0-F1
#
_entry.id   AF-A0A954PGS0-F1
#
_cell.length_a   1.000
_cell.length_b   1.000
_cell.length_c   1.000
_cell.angle_alpha   90.00
_cell.angle_beta   90.00
_cell.angle_gamma   90.00
#
_symmetry.space_group_name_H-M   'P 1'
#
loop_
_entity.id
_entity.type
_entity.pdbx_description
1 polymer ?
#
loop_
_entity_poly.entity_id
_entity_poly.type
_entity_poly.pdbx_seq_one_letter_code
_entity_poly.pdbx_strand_id
1 'polypeptide(L)'
;MARQCAVCGKQASVGNSVELRGKAKYLGGVGTKITGITRRKFKPNLQNVKIELPSGEHKKLRVCTQCIRSGVIRKVVKQKPFALPTAKV
;
A
#
# COMPACT_ATOMS: atom_id res chain seq x y z
N MET A 1 -8.31 2.17 -17.19
CA MET A 1 -7.34 2.80 -16.26
C MET A 1 -6.74 1.74 -15.35
N ALA A 2 -5.48 1.35 -15.58
CA ALA A 2 -4.82 0.32 -14.78
C ALA A 2 -4.74 0.73 -13.30
N ARG A 3 -4.98 -0.20 -12.36
CA ARG A 3 -4.71 0.00 -10.93
C ARG A 3 -3.19 0.02 -10.73
N GLN A 4 -2.55 1.10 -11.16
CA GLN A 4 -1.13 1.34 -11.08
C GLN A 4 -0.84 2.58 -10.23
N CYS A 5 0.25 2.53 -9.47
CA CYS A 5 0.77 3.73 -8.82
C CYS A 5 1.41 4.65 -9.85
N ALA A 6 1.02 5.93 -9.86
CA ALA A 6 1.57 6.93 -10.78
C ALA A 6 3.05 7.27 -10.51
N VAL A 7 3.57 6.97 -9.31
CA VAL A 7 4.94 7.33 -8.91
C VAL A 7 5.91 6.16 -9.02
N CYS A 8 5.56 5.00 -8.46
CA CYS A 8 6.45 3.84 -8.44
C CYS A 8 6.05 2.74 -9.43
N GLY A 9 4.99 2.94 -10.21
CA GLY A 9 4.56 1.97 -11.22
C GLY A 9 4.02 0.65 -10.67
N LYS A 10 3.85 0.48 -9.36
CA LYS A 10 3.31 -0.77 -8.77
C LYS A 10 1.96 -1.15 -9.35
N GLN A 11 1.86 -2.39 -9.84
CA GLN A 11 0.64 -2.98 -10.40
C GLN A 11 0.21 -4.19 -9.58
N ALA A 12 -0.97 -4.73 -9.90
CA ALA A 12 -1.43 -5.96 -9.29
C ALA A 12 -0.56 -7.14 -9.75
N SER A 13 -0.05 -7.93 -8.81
CA SER A 13 0.64 -9.18 -9.13
C SER A 13 -0.31 -10.36 -9.00
N VAL A 14 0.01 -11.45 -9.67
CA VAL A 14 -0.72 -12.72 -9.58
C VAL A 14 0.06 -13.67 -8.70
N GLY A 15 -0.63 -14.46 -7.91
CA GLY A 15 -0.03 -15.64 -7.28
C GLY A 15 -1.11 -16.58 -6.79
N ASN A 16 -0.74 -17.54 -5.95
CA ASN A 16 -1.64 -18.59 -5.51
C ASN A 16 -2.10 -18.37 -4.06
N SER A 17 -3.28 -18.87 -3.74
CA SER A 17 -3.72 -19.19 -2.40
C SER A 17 -3.53 -20.70 -2.23
N VAL A 18 -2.68 -21.09 -1.27
CA VAL A 18 -2.38 -22.50 -0.99
C VAL A 18 -3.02 -22.84 0.34
N GLU A 19 -3.92 -23.82 0.31
CA GLU A 19 -4.55 -24.34 1.52
C GLU A 19 -3.72 -25.52 2.04
N LEU A 20 -3.23 -25.38 3.27
CA LEU A 20 -2.43 -26.39 3.96
C LEU A 20 -3.24 -26.97 5.11
N ARG A 21 -3.17 -28.29 5.30
CA ARG A 21 -3.75 -29.00 6.45
C ARG A 21 -2.70 -29.83 7.18
N GLY A 22 -2.93 -30.05 8.46
CA GLY A 22 -2.02 -30.80 9.32
C GLY A 22 -0.97 -29.90 10.00
N LYS A 23 -0.21 -30.49 10.92
CA LYS A 23 0.83 -29.80 11.69
C LYS A 23 2.17 -29.90 10.96
N ALA A 24 2.92 -28.80 10.93
CA ALA A 24 4.24 -28.79 10.31
C ALA A 24 5.21 -29.77 11.02
N LYS A 25 6.13 -30.38 10.26
CA LYS A 25 7.08 -31.38 10.80
C LYS A 25 7.93 -30.83 11.94
N TYR A 26 8.41 -29.60 11.82
CA TYR A 26 9.24 -28.95 12.86
C TYR A 26 8.50 -28.75 14.19
N LEU A 27 7.17 -28.80 14.20
CA LEU A 27 6.36 -28.74 15.42
C LEU A 27 6.01 -30.14 15.97
N GLY A 28 6.71 -31.19 15.52
CA GLY A 28 6.44 -32.58 15.92
C GLY A 28 5.21 -33.21 15.26
N GLY A 29 4.74 -32.65 14.14
CA GLY A 29 3.68 -33.24 13.33
C GLY A 29 4.20 -34.19 12.25
N VAL A 30 3.31 -34.97 11.63
CA VAL A 30 3.65 -35.84 10.47
C VAL A 30 4.00 -34.99 9.22
N GLY A 31 3.41 -33.80 9.11
CA GLY A 31 3.66 -32.85 8.01
C GLY A 31 2.38 -32.15 7.53
N THR A 32 2.56 -31.05 6.79
CA THR A 32 1.46 -30.31 6.17
C THR A 32 1.17 -30.85 4.78
N LYS A 33 -0.09 -31.19 4.49
CA LYS A 33 -0.58 -31.58 3.16
C LYS A 33 -1.19 -30.37 2.45
N ILE A 34 -0.95 -30.25 1.15
CA ILE A 34 -1.63 -29.27 0.29
C ILE A 34 -3.01 -29.84 -0.10
N THR A 35 -4.09 -29.14 0.21
CA THR A 35 -5.46 -29.56 -0.14
C THR A 35 -6.03 -28.84 -1.34
N GLY A 36 -5.54 -27.63 -1.63
CA GLY A 36 -6.03 -26.84 -2.75
C GLY A 36 -5.07 -25.73 -3.12
N ILE A 37 -5.02 -25.42 -4.41
CA ILE A 37 -4.26 -24.31 -4.97
C ILE A 37 -5.19 -23.53 -5.90
N THR A 38 -5.49 -22.28 -5.56
CA THR A 38 -6.33 -21.39 -6.37
C THR A 38 -5.57 -20.12 -6.75
N ARG A 39 -5.87 -19.54 -7.92
CA ARG A 39 -5.24 -18.28 -8.36
C ARG A 39 -5.89 -17.09 -7.65
N ARG A 40 -5.05 -16.15 -7.16
CA ARG A 40 -5.48 -14.87 -6.59
C ARG A 40 -4.68 -13.69 -7.15
N LYS A 41 -5.24 -12.49 -7.03
CA LYS A 41 -4.59 -11.24 -7.44
C LYS A 41 -4.23 -10.40 -6.21
N PHE A 42 -2.95 -10.08 -6.04
CA PHE A 42 -2.47 -9.17 -5.01
C PHE A 42 -2.57 -7.73 -5.53
N LYS A 43 -3.50 -6.97 -4.96
CA LYS A 43 -3.73 -5.58 -5.36
C LYS A 43 -2.89 -4.66 -4.46
N PRO A 44 -2.08 -3.75 -5.01
CA PRO A 44 -1.42 -2.75 -4.20
C PRO A 44 -2.46 -1.85 -3.51
N ASN A 45 -2.17 -1.41 -2.29
CA ASN A 45 -3.01 -0.44 -1.58
C ASN A 45 -2.80 0.94 -2.23
N LEU A 46 -3.63 1.24 -3.23
CA LEU A 46 -3.64 2.50 -3.97
C LEU A 46 -4.71 3.42 -3.38
N GLN A 47 -4.29 4.64 -3.07
CA GLN A 47 -5.13 5.69 -2.54
C GLN A 47 -5.21 6.84 -3.54
N ASN A 48 -6.39 7.44 -3.67
CA ASN A 48 -6.59 8.63 -4.50
C ASN A 48 -6.21 9.85 -3.67
N VAL A 49 -5.14 10.55 -4.05
CA VAL A 49 -4.59 11.67 -3.27
C VAL A 49 -4.41 12.89 -4.17
N LYS A 50 -4.69 14.08 -3.61
CA LYS A 50 -4.38 15.37 -4.26
C LYS A 50 -2.94 15.77 -3.92
N ILE A 51 -2.13 15.97 -4.94
CA ILE A 51 -0.68 16.13 -4.86
C ILE A 51 -0.30 17.51 -5.39
N GLU A 52 0.69 18.12 -4.77
CA GLU A 52 1.39 19.31 -5.26
C GLU A 52 2.54 18.86 -6.15
N LEU A 53 2.49 19.21 -7.44
CA LEU A 53 3.61 18.98 -8.35
C LEU A 53 4.71 20.03 -8.09
N PRO A 54 5.98 19.73 -8.43
CA PRO A 54 7.06 20.71 -8.37
C PRO A 54 6.79 21.97 -9.21
N SER A 55 5.96 21.84 -10.25
CA SER A 55 5.51 22.94 -11.11
C SER A 55 4.42 23.82 -10.48
N GLY A 56 3.99 23.56 -9.24
CA GLY A 56 2.93 24.31 -8.56
C GLY A 56 1.50 23.88 -8.91
N GLU A 57 1.32 23.01 -9.91
CA GLU A 57 0.01 22.46 -10.25
C GLU A 57 -0.50 21.44 -9.22
N HIS A 58 -1.81 21.37 -9.04
CA HIS A 58 -2.45 20.36 -8.23
C HIS A 58 -3.12 19.28 -9.08
N LYS A 59 -2.72 18.03 -8.91
CA LYS A 59 -3.37 16.88 -9.61
C LYS A 59 -3.83 15.82 -8.62
N LYS A 60 -4.91 15.13 -8.99
CA LYS A 60 -5.36 13.93 -8.27
C LYS A 60 -4.75 12.71 -8.94
N LEU A 61 -3.94 11.94 -8.21
CA LEU A 61 -3.31 10.74 -8.72
C LEU A 61 -3.57 9.53 -7.81
N ARG A 62 -3.48 8.34 -8.41
CA ARG A 62 -3.47 7.06 -7.69
C ARG A 62 -2.07 6.76 -7.20
N VAL A 63 -1.92 6.65 -5.90
CA VAL A 63 -0.62 6.54 -5.25
C VAL A 63 -0.60 5.37 -4.28
N CYS A 64 0.52 4.65 -4.24
CA CYS A 64 0.76 3.58 -3.29
C CYS A 64 0.94 4.12 -1.86
N THR A 65 0.38 3.44 -0.85
CA THR A 65 0.54 3.86 0.55
C THR A 65 2.00 3.92 1.01
N GLN A 66 2.87 3.06 0.47
CA GLN A 66 4.32 3.13 0.74
C GLN A 66 4.95 4.45 0.26
N CYS A 67 4.54 4.92 -0.92
CA CYS A 67 5.01 6.16 -1.55
C CYS A 67 4.55 7.38 -0.74
N ILE A 68 3.34 7.29 -0.19
CA ILE A 68 2.79 8.29 0.73
C ILE A 68 3.60 8.30 2.03
N ARG A 69 3.89 7.13 2.58
CA ARG A 69 4.62 6.98 3.84
C ARG A 69 6.08 7.45 3.73
N SER A 70 6.72 7.23 2.58
CA SER A 70 8.11 7.62 2.34
C SER A 70 8.30 9.10 2.03
N GLY A 71 7.24 9.91 2.01
CA GLY A 71 7.34 11.36 1.78
C GLY A 71 7.76 11.77 0.36
N VAL A 72 7.83 10.82 -0.57
CA VAL A 72 8.15 11.08 -2.00
C VAL A 72 7.14 12.03 -2.65
N ILE A 73 5.96 12.17 -2.03
CA ILE A 73 4.83 12.91 -2.54
C ILE A 73 4.35 13.89 -1.49
N ARG A 74 4.27 15.16 -1.86
CA ARG A 74 3.68 16.22 -1.04
C ARG A 74 2.17 16.26 -1.24
N LYS A 75 1.43 15.98 -0.16
CA LYS A 75 -0.03 16.11 -0.15
C LYS A 75 -0.42 17.58 -0.10
N VAL A 76 -1.48 17.94 -0.81
CA VAL A 76 -2.11 19.25 -0.63
C VAL A 76 -2.75 19.30 0.77
N VAL A 77 -2.29 20.24 1.59
CA VAL A 77 -2.86 20.50 2.91
C VAL A 77 -4.04 21.46 2.73
N LYS A 78 -5.28 20.96 2.87
CA LYS A 78 -6.49 21.79 2.73
C LYS A 78 -6.70 22.75 3.89
N GLN A 79 -6.45 22.27 5.10
CA GLN A 79 -6.55 23.06 6.32
C GLN A 79 -5.23 22.94 7.06
N LYS A 80 -4.72 24.08 7.54
CA LYS A 80 -3.52 24.09 8.35
C LYS A 80 -3.77 23.23 9.60
N PRO A 81 -2.82 22.38 10.01
CA PRO A 81 -2.94 21.69 11.29
C PRO A 81 -3.06 22.74 12.40
N PHE A 82 -3.79 22.39 13.47
CA PHE A 82 -3.92 23.29 14.61
C PHE A 82 -2.52 23.61 15.15
N ALA A 83 -2.25 24.90 15.34
CA ALA A 83 -1.02 25.33 15.98
C ALA A 83 -1.28 25.41 17.48
N LEU A 84 -0.44 24.75 18.29
CA LEU A 84 -0.41 25.04 19.72
C LEU A 84 0.11 26.47 19.91
N PRO A 85 -0.45 27.25 20.86
CA PRO A 85 0.15 28.51 21.23
C PRO A 85 1.58 28.21 21.72
N THR A 86 2.59 28.70 21.00
CA THR A 86 3.97 28.67 21.51
C THR A 86 4.00 29.56 22.73
N ALA A 87 4.13 28.95 23.90
CA ALA A 87 4.37 29.67 25.14
C ALA A 87 5.57 30.60 24.90
N LYS A 88 5.32 31.90 24.89
CA LYS A 88 6.39 32.90 24.88
C LYS A 88 7.11 32.74 26.21
N VAL A 89 8.33 32.22 26.16
CA VAL A 89 9.29 32.27 27.26
C VAL A 89 9.66 33.73 27.47
#